data_AF-A0A813APQ1-F1
#
_entry.id   AF-A0A813APQ1-F1
#
_cell.length_a   1.000
_cell.length_b   1.000
_cell.length_c   1.000
_cell.angle_alpha   90.00
_cell.angle_beta   90.00
_cell.angle_gamma   90.00
#
_symmetry.space_group_name_H-M   'P 1'
#
loop_
_entity.id
_entity.type
_entity.pdbx_description
1 polymer ?
#
loop_
_entity_poly.entity_id
_entity_poly.type
_entity_poly.pdbx_seq_one_letter_code
_entity_poly.pdbx_strand_id
1 'polypeptide(L)'
;MSAWDFGMLSKTEEKRYVQAILKALPFQSLEERPMHCCMVSVVLACHNFLRSENDIAAVSLRDVRRVANLVPYYLRKLEHQNDIRLPEEQEHKQALLLKAFYVAICLCYWFRLKSQQRTALLKEIEA
;
A
#
# COMPACT_ATOMS: atom_id res chain seq x y z
N MET A 1 34.42 11.18 -15.90
CA MET A 1 33.33 11.66 -15.04
C MET A 1 33.10 10.65 -13.96
N SER A 2 33.44 10.95 -12.71
CA SER A 2 33.09 10.10 -11.57
C SER A 2 31.64 10.40 -11.18
N ALA A 3 30.75 9.42 -11.36
CA ALA A 3 29.40 9.49 -10.80
C ALA A 3 29.49 9.26 -9.28
N TRP A 4 28.82 10.09 -8.50
CA TRP A 4 28.73 9.97 -7.04
C TRP A 4 27.64 8.94 -6.68
N ASP A 5 27.95 8.02 -5.77
CA ASP A 5 26.99 7.05 -5.24
C ASP A 5 26.32 7.62 -3.98
N PHE A 6 25.01 7.85 -4.05
CA PHE A 6 24.19 8.31 -2.92
C PHE A 6 23.69 7.17 -2.03
N GLY A 7 24.02 5.92 -2.38
CA GLY A 7 23.60 4.73 -1.65
C GLY A 7 22.11 4.44 -1.75
N MET A 8 21.63 3.63 -0.81
CA MET A 8 20.24 3.17 -0.74
C MET A 8 19.61 3.59 0.58
N LEU A 9 18.29 3.82 0.55
CA LEU A 9 17.50 4.03 1.76
C LEU A 9 17.63 2.82 2.68
N SER A 10 17.91 3.06 3.97
CA SER A 10 17.80 2.01 4.97
C SER A 10 16.34 1.55 5.11
N LYS A 11 16.12 0.30 5.54
CA LYS A 11 14.76 -0.22 5.81
C LYS A 11 13.97 0.68 6.77
N THR A 12 14.65 1.28 7.75
CA THR A 12 14.06 2.20 8.73
C THR A 12 13.62 3.52 8.08
N GLU A 13 14.44 4.09 7.21
CA GLU A 13 14.08 5.31 6.49
C GLU A 13 12.96 5.05 5.49
N GLU A 14 13.03 3.95 4.73
CA GLU A 14 11.96 3.54 3.83
C GLU A 14 10.63 3.41 4.58
N LYS A 15 10.62 2.69 5.71
CA LYS A 15 9.42 2.58 6.57
C LYS A 15 8.87 3.95 6.96
N ARG A 16 9.72 4.90 7.37
CA ARG A 16 9.29 6.27 7.72
C ARG A 16 8.67 6.99 6.52
N TYR A 17 9.28 6.87 5.34
CA TYR A 17 8.71 7.46 4.12
C TYR A 17 7.37 6.83 3.74
N VAL A 18 7.25 5.49 3.79
CA VAL A 18 5.99 4.79 3.53
C VAL A 18 4.90 5.24 4.50
N GLN A 19 5.22 5.30 5.80
CA GLN A 19 4.30 5.82 6.82
C GLN A 19 3.84 7.25 6.51
N ALA A 20 4.77 8.15 6.19
CA ALA A 20 4.47 9.54 5.89
C ALA A 20 3.61 9.69 4.62
N ILE A 21 3.90 8.91 3.56
CA ILE A 21 3.12 8.93 2.32
C ILE A 21 1.70 8.43 2.57
N LEU A 22 1.55 7.31 3.28
CA LEU A 22 0.24 6.72 3.54
C LEU A 22 -0.54 7.52 4.58
N LYS A 23 0.10 8.31 5.45
CA LYS A 23 -0.60 9.21 6.39
C LYS A 23 -1.52 10.23 5.70
N ALA A 24 -1.29 10.51 4.41
CA ALA A 24 -2.14 11.40 3.61
C ALA A 24 -3.49 10.79 3.20
N LEU A 25 -3.68 9.49 3.41
CA LEU A 25 -4.98 8.85 3.25
C LEU A 25 -5.95 9.33 4.36
N PRO A 26 -7.28 9.22 4.17
CA PRO A 26 -8.29 9.85 5.02
C PRO A 26 -8.45 9.22 6.43
N PHE A 27 -7.36 8.80 7.07
CA PHE A 27 -7.32 8.29 8.44
C PHE A 27 -7.53 9.44 9.43
N GLN A 28 -8.73 9.61 9.98
CA GLN A 28 -9.03 10.68 10.93
C GLN A 28 -9.15 10.20 12.39
N SER A 29 -9.27 8.90 12.65
CA SER A 29 -9.49 8.40 14.02
C SER A 29 -8.33 7.57 14.59
N LEU A 30 -8.23 7.51 15.93
CA LEU A 30 -7.22 6.70 16.63
C LEU A 30 -7.41 5.20 16.39
N GLU A 31 -8.64 4.77 16.10
CA GLU A 31 -9.02 3.39 15.74
C GLU A 31 -8.51 2.98 14.35
N GLU A 32 -8.15 3.94 13.51
CA GLU A 32 -7.59 3.70 12.18
C GLU A 32 -6.05 3.57 12.23
N ARG A 33 -5.41 3.78 13.38
CA ARG A 33 -3.95 3.57 13.55
C ARG A 33 -3.52 2.11 13.30
N PRO A 34 -4.20 1.08 13.83
CA PRO A 34 -3.93 -0.31 13.46
C PRO A 34 -4.03 -0.56 11.95
N MET A 35 -5.02 0.05 11.29
CA MET A 35 -5.20 -0.07 9.84
C MET A 35 -4.07 0.60 9.06
N HIS A 36 -3.66 1.81 9.44
CA HIS A 36 -2.50 2.48 8.85
C HIS A 36 -1.24 1.63 8.99
N CYS A 37 -0.98 1.09 10.19
CA CYS A 37 0.15 0.19 10.42
C CYS A 37 0.09 -1.05 9.54
N CYS A 38 -1.08 -1.68 9.40
CA CYS A 38 -1.29 -2.82 8.51
C CYS A 38 -0.99 -2.46 7.04
N MET A 39 -1.53 -1.34 6.54
CA MET A 39 -1.27 -0.89 5.17
C MET A 39 0.21 -0.60 4.91
N VAL A 40 0.91 -0.02 5.88
CA VAL A 40 2.37 0.19 5.82
C VAL A 40 3.09 -1.15 5.73
N SER A 41 2.74 -2.12 6.59
CA SER A 41 3.34 -3.46 6.58
C SER A 41 3.13 -4.16 5.23
N VAL A 42 1.91 -4.11 4.67
CA VAL A 42 1.60 -4.69 3.36
C VAL A 42 2.45 -4.07 2.24
N VAL A 43 2.59 -2.74 2.22
CA VAL A 43 3.43 -2.06 1.21
C VAL A 43 4.90 -2.45 1.36
N LEU A 44 5.41 -2.52 2.59
CA LEU A 44 6.80 -2.94 2.85
C LEU A 44 7.03 -4.41 2.47
N ALA A 45 6.08 -5.30 2.75
CA ALA A 45 6.12 -6.69 2.31
C ALA A 45 6.18 -6.77 0.77
N CYS A 46 5.33 -6.01 0.07
CA CYS A 46 5.38 -5.91 -1.39
C CYS A 46 6.75 -5.41 -1.89
N HIS A 47 7.33 -4.40 -1.25
CA HIS A 47 8.65 -3.88 -1.60
C HIS A 47 9.76 -4.92 -1.39
N ASN A 48 9.79 -5.55 -0.22
CA ASN A 48 10.77 -6.58 0.11
C ASN A 48 10.70 -7.75 -0.86
N PHE A 49 9.49 -8.25 -1.10
CA PHE A 49 9.25 -9.37 -2.01
C PHE A 49 9.65 -9.05 -3.45
N LEU A 50 9.27 -7.88 -3.98
CA LEU A 50 9.63 -7.52 -5.34
C LEU A 50 11.15 -7.32 -5.51
N ARG A 51 11.85 -6.85 -4.48
CA ARG A 51 13.32 -6.76 -4.49
C ARG A 51 13.99 -8.12 -4.38
N SER A 52 13.42 -9.07 -3.63
CA SER A 52 13.98 -10.42 -3.53
C SER A 52 13.80 -11.22 -4.83
N GLU A 53 12.70 -10.99 -5.55
CA GLU A 53 12.40 -11.66 -6.82
C GLU A 53 13.06 -11.01 -8.04
N ASN A 54 13.49 -9.75 -7.93
CA ASN A 54 14.04 -8.97 -9.05
C ASN A 54 15.31 -8.21 -8.61
N ASP A 55 15.46 -6.97 -9.07
CA ASP A 55 16.52 -6.05 -8.65
C ASP A 55 16.01 -5.07 -7.58
N ILE A 56 16.94 -4.47 -6.84
CA ILE A 56 16.70 -3.44 -5.83
C ILE A 56 15.88 -2.28 -6.40
N ALA A 57 16.11 -1.92 -7.67
CA ALA A 57 15.39 -0.86 -8.38
C ALA A 57 13.97 -1.25 -8.82
N ALA A 58 13.50 -2.48 -8.55
CA ALA A 58 12.17 -2.94 -8.96
C ALA A 58 11.03 -2.15 -8.30
N VAL A 59 11.27 -1.51 -7.16
CA VAL A 59 10.26 -0.76 -6.41
C VAL A 59 10.85 0.53 -5.85
N SER A 60 9.99 1.54 -5.71
CA SER A 60 10.40 2.83 -5.18
C SER A 60 9.26 3.52 -4.43
N LEU A 61 9.57 4.63 -3.76
CA LEU A 61 8.55 5.49 -3.14
C LEU A 61 7.53 6.07 -4.14
N ARG A 62 7.82 6.01 -5.46
CA ARG A 62 6.84 6.33 -6.50
C ARG A 62 5.68 5.35 -6.52
N ASP A 63 5.92 4.06 -6.28
CA ASP A 63 4.87 3.04 -6.21
C ASP A 63 3.95 3.29 -5.01
N VAL A 64 4.55 3.65 -3.87
CA VAL A 64 3.83 4.06 -2.66
C VAL A 64 2.98 5.30 -2.91
N ARG A 65 3.49 6.30 -3.63
CA ARG A 65 2.71 7.47 -4.05
C ARG A 65 1.54 7.09 -4.96
N ARG A 66 1.74 6.13 -5.88
CA ARG A 66 0.64 5.63 -6.72
C ARG A 66 -0.45 4.97 -5.87
N VAL A 67 -0.08 4.17 -4.86
CA VAL A 67 -1.06 3.65 -3.89
C VAL A 67 -1.81 4.80 -3.21
N ALA A 68 -1.10 5.79 -2.67
CA ALA A 68 -1.71 6.93 -2.00
C ALA A 68 -2.67 7.75 -2.89
N ASN A 69 -2.45 7.76 -4.21
CA ASN A 69 -3.34 8.42 -5.17
C ASN A 69 -4.54 7.54 -5.57
N LEU A 70 -4.34 6.23 -5.71
CA LEU A 70 -5.38 5.29 -6.15
C LEU A 70 -6.40 5.01 -5.04
N VAL A 71 -5.97 4.95 -3.77
CA VAL A 71 -6.88 4.62 -2.66
C VAL A 71 -8.04 5.63 -2.55
N PRO A 72 -7.82 6.96 -2.49
CA PRO A 72 -8.94 7.92 -2.44
C PRO A 72 -9.81 7.88 -3.70
N TYR A 73 -9.24 7.55 -4.87
CA TYR A 73 -9.99 7.41 -6.10
C TYR A 73 -10.96 6.23 -6.04
N TYR A 74 -10.48 5.05 -5.63
CA TYR A 74 -11.31 3.85 -5.51
C TYR A 74 -12.28 3.95 -4.34
N LEU A 75 -11.90 4.58 -3.23
CA LEU A 75 -12.78 4.82 -2.10
C LEU A 75 -14.01 5.62 -2.54
N ARG A 76 -13.82 6.78 -3.19
CA ARG A 76 -14.94 7.59 -3.71
C ARG A 76 -15.83 6.82 -4.68
N LYS A 77 -15.22 5.99 -5.54
CA LYS A 77 -15.99 5.16 -6.49
C LYS A 77 -16.83 4.13 -5.77
N LEU A 78 -16.28 3.46 -4.77
CA LEU A 78 -16.99 2.47 -3.96
C LEU A 78 -18.09 3.12 -3.14
N GLU A 79 -17.85 4.29 -2.55
CA GLU A 79 -18.86 5.06 -1.81
C GLU A 79 -20.05 5.44 -2.70
N HIS A 80 -19.79 5.93 -3.93
CA HIS A 80 -20.84 6.25 -4.89
C HIS A 80 -21.62 5.01 -5.35
N GLN A 81 -20.97 3.86 -5.51
CA GLN A 81 -21.63 2.62 -5.96
C GLN A 81 -22.52 1.99 -4.89
N ASN A 82 -22.17 2.15 -3.62
CA ASN A 82 -22.93 1.58 -2.50
C ASN A 82 -24.05 2.50 -2.00
N ASP A 83 -24.32 3.63 -2.68
CA ASP A 83 -25.34 4.64 -2.33
C ASP A 83 -25.45 4.81 -0.82
N ILE A 84 -24.38 5.31 -0.17
CA ILE A 84 -24.26 5.38 1.29
C ILE A 84 -25.37 6.28 1.87
N ARG A 85 -26.53 5.66 2.05
CA ARG A 85 -27.71 6.05 2.83
C ARG A 85 -27.92 5.08 4.00
N LEU A 86 -27.10 4.04 4.10
CA LEU A 86 -27.05 3.12 5.23
C LEU A 86 -26.19 3.73 6.35
N PRO A 87 -26.50 3.42 7.62
CA PRO A 87 -25.99 4.17 8.77
C PRO A 87 -24.46 4.25 8.76
N GLU A 88 -23.92 5.35 9.29
CA GLU A 88 -22.51 5.70 9.38
C GLU A 88 -21.69 4.73 10.27
N GLU A 89 -21.82 3.43 10.07
CA GLU A 89 -21.08 2.43 10.82
C GLU A 89 -19.61 2.49 10.39
N GLN A 90 -18.76 2.82 11.35
CA GLN A 90 -17.32 2.94 11.19
C GLN A 90 -16.70 1.68 10.55
N GLU A 91 -17.26 0.49 10.84
CA GLU A 91 -16.86 -0.79 10.25
C GLU A 91 -17.08 -0.83 8.72
N HIS A 92 -18.18 -0.25 8.23
CA HIS A 92 -18.46 -0.19 6.79
C HIS A 92 -17.44 0.70 6.07
N LYS A 93 -17.13 1.87 6.63
CA LYS A 93 -16.12 2.79 6.07
C LYS A 93 -14.74 2.12 6.02
N GLN A 94 -14.37 1.41 7.08
CA GLN A 94 -13.13 0.62 7.14
C GLN A 94 -13.09 -0.49 6.08
N ALA A 95 -14.19 -1.21 5.86
CA ALA A 95 -14.27 -2.24 4.83
C ALA A 95 -14.13 -1.67 3.40
N LEU A 96 -14.77 -0.52 3.11
CA LEU A 96 -14.62 0.16 1.82
C LEU A 96 -13.18 0.63 1.60
N LEU A 97 -12.55 1.18 2.64
CA LEU A 97 -11.16 1.60 2.61
C LEU A 97 -10.21 0.42 2.36
N LEU A 98 -10.42 -0.72 3.03
CA LEU A 98 -9.63 -1.92 2.79
C LEU A 98 -9.80 -2.44 1.37
N LYS A 99 -11.02 -2.43 0.82
CA LYS A 99 -11.28 -2.78 -0.58
C LYS A 99 -10.55 -1.83 -1.55
N ALA A 100 -10.62 -0.52 -1.31
CA ALA A 100 -9.91 0.47 -2.12
C ALA A 100 -8.38 0.27 -2.07
N PHE A 101 -7.84 -0.01 -0.88
CA PHE A 101 -6.43 -0.33 -0.67
C PHE A 101 -6.02 -1.60 -1.38
N TYR A 102 -6.81 -2.68 -1.25
CA TYR A 102 -6.56 -3.94 -1.94
C TYR A 102 -6.45 -3.75 -3.46
N VAL A 103 -7.39 -3.02 -4.06
CA VAL A 103 -7.35 -2.71 -5.51
C VAL A 103 -6.09 -1.91 -5.87
N ALA A 104 -5.72 -0.91 -5.07
CA ALA A 104 -4.50 -0.13 -5.29
C ALA A 104 -3.23 -1.00 -5.19
N ILE A 105 -3.15 -1.91 -4.21
CA ILE A 105 -2.06 -2.88 -4.09
C ILE A 105 -2.00 -3.79 -5.31
N CYS A 106 -3.16 -4.26 -5.79
CA CYS A 106 -3.19 -5.13 -6.96
C CYS A 106 -2.61 -4.44 -8.20
N LEU A 107 -3.00 -3.18 -8.43
CA LEU A 107 -2.56 -2.39 -9.58
C LEU A 107 -1.10 -1.95 -9.50
N CYS A 108 -0.59 -1.68 -8.29
CA CYS A 108 0.79 -1.24 -8.10
C CYS A 108 1.79 -2.39 -8.03
N TYR A 109 1.40 -3.54 -7.47
CA TYR A 109 2.34 -4.64 -7.17
C TYR A 109 1.89 -5.98 -7.76
N TRP A 110 0.68 -6.45 -7.46
CA TRP A 110 0.25 -7.82 -7.77
C TRP A 110 0.31 -8.20 -9.26
N PHE A 111 -0.18 -7.32 -10.15
CA PHE A 111 -0.22 -7.62 -11.58
C PHE A 111 1.17 -7.65 -12.24
N ARG A 112 2.20 -7.14 -11.56
CA ARG A 112 3.59 -7.25 -12.01
C ARG A 112 4.15 -8.66 -11.80
N LEU A 113 3.51 -9.48 -10.97
CA LEU A 113 3.97 -10.80 -10.56
C LEU A 113 3.39 -11.91 -11.45
N LYS A 114 4.20 -12.95 -11.66
CA LYS A 114 3.77 -14.23 -12.23
C LYS A 114 2.92 -15.02 -11.21
N SER A 115 2.19 -16.03 -11.68
CA SER A 115 1.27 -16.81 -10.81
C SER A 115 1.94 -17.41 -9.58
N GLN A 116 3.14 -17.97 -9.71
CA GLN A 116 3.87 -18.58 -8.59
C GLN A 116 4.32 -17.54 -7.55
N GLN A 117 4.74 -16.36 -8.02
CA GLN A 117 5.18 -15.24 -7.18
C GLN A 117 4.04 -14.63 -6.37
N ARG A 118 2.82 -14.60 -6.93
CA ARG A 118 1.62 -14.14 -6.24
C ARG A 118 1.32 -14.95 -4.99
N THR A 119 1.41 -16.28 -5.06
CA THR A 119 1.21 -17.16 -3.90
C THR A 119 2.29 -16.96 -2.85
N ALA A 120 3.53 -16.71 -3.26
CA ALA A 120 4.63 -16.44 -2.33
C ALA A 120 4.47 -15.07 -1.63
N LEU A 121 4.04 -14.03 -2.34
CA LEU A 121 3.76 -12.72 -1.74
C LEU A 121 2.67 -12.79 -0.68
N LEU A 122 1.61 -13.59 -0.87
CA LEU A 122 0.56 -13.74 0.15
C LEU A 122 1.13 -14.29 1.47
N LYS A 123 2.05 -15.26 1.38
CA LYS A 123 2.72 -15.82 2.57
C LYS A 123 3.61 -14.80 3.27
N GLU A 124 4.28 -13.92 2.51
CA GLU A 124 5.09 -12.82 3.07
C GLU A 124 4.23 -11.77 3.79
N ILE A 125 3.01 -11.52 3.30
CA ILE A 125 2.08 -10.57 3.92
C ILE A 125 1.46 -11.14 5.21
N GLU A 126 1.29 -12.46 5.28
CA GLU A 126 0.71 -13.17 6.43
C GLU A 126 1.73 -13.48 7.56
N ALA A 127 3.03 -13.31 7.29
CA ALA A 127 4.14 -13.58 8.21
C ALA A 127 4.40 -12.43 9.19
#